data_AF-A0A352RYL0-F1
#
_entry.id   AF-A0A352RYL0-F1
#
_cell.length_a   1.000
_cell.length_b   1.000
_cell.length_c   1.000
_cell.angle_alpha   90.00
_cell.angle_beta   90.00
_cell.angle_gamma   90.00
#
_symmetry.space_group_name_H-M   'P 1'
#
loop_
_entity.id
_entity.type
_entity.pdbx_description
1 polymer ?
#
loop_
_entity_poly.entity_id
_entity_poly.type
_entity_poly.pdbx_seq_one_letter_code
_entity_poly.pdbx_strand_id
1 'polypeptide(L)'
;VAATVELAQMADDLGYTRYWCAEHHGLQGVCNPAPEVMLARLGSATKRIRVGSGGVMLPYYSPFKLAEQFRLLEALFPNRIDLGVGRAPGGDMRTAQAVAMGDYNRGDIFPQQVQELIWHLTGTLPPDHPAYGVILQPEIDTRPELWVLGSSDFGGALAARLGIRFAFAH
;
A
#
# COMPACT_ATOMS: atom_id res chain seq x y z
N VAL A 1 -11.84 -9.70 11.61
CA VAL A 1 -10.70 -9.29 12.47
C VAL A 1 -10.09 -10.48 13.20
N ALA A 2 -10.75 -11.13 14.17
CA ALA A 2 -10.16 -12.23 14.94
C ALA A 2 -9.58 -13.35 14.05
N ALA A 3 -10.39 -13.90 13.13
CA ALA A 3 -9.94 -14.92 12.18
C ALA A 3 -8.74 -14.47 11.32
N THR A 4 -8.67 -13.18 10.94
CA THR A 4 -7.53 -12.63 10.19
C THR A 4 -6.26 -12.60 11.04
N VAL A 5 -6.36 -12.28 12.33
CA VAL A 5 -5.23 -12.29 13.26
C VAL A 5 -4.75 -13.72 13.51
N GLU A 6 -5.68 -14.65 13.78
CA GLU A 6 -5.36 -16.07 13.99
C GLU A 6 -4.66 -16.67 12.77
N LEU A 7 -5.15 -16.40 11.56
CA LEU A 7 -4.52 -16.89 10.34
C LEU A 7 -3.12 -16.28 10.13
N ALA A 8 -2.94 -14.99 10.41
CA ALA A 8 -1.62 -14.35 10.30
C ALA A 8 -0.61 -14.92 11.31
N GLN A 9 -1.04 -15.24 12.53
CA GLN A 9 -0.22 -15.90 13.55
C GLN A 9 0.19 -17.31 13.12
N MET A 10 -0.77 -18.08 12.61
CA MET A 10 -0.49 -19.42 12.09
C MET A 10 0.46 -19.37 10.88
N ALA A 11 0.26 -18.43 9.95
CA ALA A 11 1.15 -18.25 8.80
C ALA A 11 2.58 -17.86 9.24
N ASP A 12 2.69 -16.99 10.25
CA ASP A 12 3.97 -16.65 10.86
C ASP A 12 4.66 -17.88 11.45
N ASP A 13 3.94 -18.70 12.22
CA ASP A 13 4.46 -19.95 12.84
C ASP A 13 4.83 -21.03 11.84
N LEU A 14 4.14 -21.09 10.70
CA LEU A 14 4.48 -21.99 9.60
C LEU A 14 5.63 -21.47 8.72
N GLY A 15 6.13 -20.25 8.95
CA GLY A 15 7.27 -19.70 8.23
C GLY A 15 6.95 -19.13 6.85
N TYR A 16 5.70 -18.71 6.61
CA TYR A 16 5.35 -17.95 5.41
C TYR A 16 6.11 -16.61 5.36
N THR A 17 6.42 -16.14 4.16
CA THR A 17 7.21 -14.91 3.97
C THR A 17 6.41 -13.65 4.25
N ARG A 18 5.15 -13.59 3.78
CA ARG A 18 4.32 -12.38 3.83
C ARG A 18 2.84 -12.70 4.02
N TYR A 19 2.13 -11.79 4.67
CA TYR A 19 0.68 -11.81 4.83
C TYR A 19 0.10 -10.45 4.44
N TRP A 20 -0.73 -10.41 3.40
CA TRP A 20 -1.27 -9.14 2.88
C TRP A 20 -2.77 -8.98 3.11
N CYS A 21 -3.18 -7.73 3.33
CA CYS A 21 -4.57 -7.33 3.46
C CYS A 21 -4.98 -6.48 2.26
N ALA A 22 -6.00 -6.91 1.53
CA ALA A 22 -6.59 -6.15 0.42
C ALA A 22 -7.53 -5.06 0.95
N GLU A 23 -7.64 -3.97 0.20
CA GLU A 23 -8.56 -2.87 0.48
C GLU A 23 -9.86 -3.02 -0.34
N HIS A 24 -11.01 -3.02 0.33
CA HIS A 24 -12.32 -3.04 -0.31
C HIS A 24 -13.32 -2.13 0.38
N HIS A 25 -14.21 -1.51 -0.41
CA HIS A 25 -15.20 -0.54 0.06
C HIS A 25 -16.59 -0.88 -0.45
N GLY A 26 -17.59 -0.88 0.45
CA GLY A 26 -19.00 -1.02 0.08
C GLY A 26 -19.40 -2.37 -0.54
N LEU A 27 -18.52 -3.38 -0.49
CA LEU A 27 -18.77 -4.72 -1.03
C LEU A 27 -19.18 -5.69 0.07
N GLN A 28 -20.29 -6.41 -0.13
CA GLN A 28 -20.65 -7.52 0.74
C GLN A 28 -19.68 -8.69 0.56
N GLY A 29 -19.27 -9.34 1.65
CA GLY A 29 -18.37 -10.50 1.64
C GLY A 29 -16.89 -10.18 1.90
N VAL A 30 -16.50 -8.91 1.89
CA VAL A 30 -15.18 -8.41 2.28
C VAL A 30 -15.34 -7.25 3.27
N CYS A 31 -14.41 -7.08 4.20
CA CYS A 31 -14.62 -6.20 5.36
C CYS A 31 -13.43 -5.31 5.74
N ASN A 32 -12.44 -5.15 4.87
CA ASN A 32 -11.25 -4.36 5.15
C ASN A 32 -11.14 -3.12 4.24
N PRO A 33 -11.64 -1.95 4.69
CA PRO A 33 -11.53 -0.69 3.95
C PRO A 33 -10.23 0.09 4.28
N ALA A 34 -9.47 -0.34 5.29
CA ALA A 34 -8.34 0.40 5.84
C ALA A 34 -7.20 -0.57 6.19
N PRO A 35 -6.50 -1.13 5.17
CA PRO A 35 -5.43 -2.11 5.39
C PRO A 35 -4.39 -1.60 6.38
N GLU A 36 -3.97 -0.35 6.33
CA GLU A 36 -3.00 0.26 7.22
C GLU A 36 -3.35 0.11 8.71
N VAL A 37 -4.63 0.21 9.07
CA VAL A 37 -5.10 -0.01 10.44
C VAL A 37 -4.98 -1.49 10.82
N MET A 38 -5.40 -2.38 9.92
CA MET A 38 -5.29 -3.82 10.13
C MET A 38 -3.82 -4.25 10.24
N LEU A 39 -2.92 -3.65 9.46
CA LEU A 39 -1.48 -3.93 9.49
C LEU A 39 -0.83 -3.59 10.82
N ALA A 40 -1.23 -2.49 11.47
CA ALA A 40 -0.76 -2.19 12.82
C ALA A 40 -1.15 -3.30 13.82
N ARG A 41 -2.37 -3.84 13.70
CA ARG A 41 -2.83 -4.97 14.53
C ARG A 41 -2.06 -6.25 14.22
N LEU A 42 -1.83 -6.57 12.95
CA LEU A 42 -1.11 -7.77 12.53
C LEU A 42 0.36 -7.73 12.89
N GLY A 43 1.04 -6.60 12.68
CA GLY A 43 2.44 -6.41 13.05
C GLY A 43 2.68 -6.62 14.54
N SER A 44 1.74 -6.19 15.38
CA SER A 44 1.79 -6.38 16.84
C SER A 44 1.46 -7.81 17.29
N ALA A 45 0.74 -8.58 16.46
CA ALA A 45 0.30 -9.94 16.79
C ALA A 45 1.23 -11.03 16.25
N THR A 46 2.19 -10.67 15.40
CA THR A 46 3.12 -11.58 14.71
C THR A 46 4.58 -11.16 14.96
N LYS A 47 5.51 -12.11 14.81
CA LYS A 47 6.91 -11.95 15.18
C LYS A 47 7.84 -11.80 13.99
N ARG A 48 7.64 -12.59 12.91
CA ARG A 48 8.64 -12.70 11.82
C ARG A 48 8.06 -12.29 10.46
N ILE A 49 6.87 -12.77 10.13
CA ILE A 49 6.24 -12.57 8.84
C ILE A 49 6.18 -11.09 8.46
N ARG A 50 6.38 -10.79 7.17
CA ARG A 50 6.12 -9.45 6.65
C ARG A 50 4.61 -9.23 6.58
N VAL A 51 4.15 -8.05 6.95
CA VAL A 51 2.74 -7.66 6.83
C VAL A 51 2.62 -6.50 5.85
N GLY A 52 1.59 -6.50 5.02
CA GLY A 52 1.46 -5.43 4.03
C GLY A 52 0.11 -5.31 3.36
N SER A 53 -0.03 -4.28 2.54
CA SER A 53 -1.23 -4.12 1.72
C SER A 53 -1.12 -4.94 0.45
N GLY A 54 -2.23 -5.57 0.05
CA GLY A 54 -2.31 -6.34 -1.20
C GLY A 54 -3.50 -5.94 -2.08
N GLY A 55 -3.77 -4.67 -2.41
CA GLY A 55 -2.99 -3.45 -2.22
C GLY A 55 -3.88 -2.30 -1.72
N VAL A 56 -3.28 -1.15 -1.45
CA VAL A 56 -4.00 0.12 -1.23
C VAL A 56 -4.47 0.65 -2.58
N MET A 57 -5.69 1.14 -2.66
CA MET A 57 -6.27 1.73 -3.87
C MET A 57 -5.73 3.16 -4.03
N LEU A 58 -4.49 3.28 -4.51
CA LEU A 58 -3.73 4.54 -4.56
C LEU A 58 -4.49 5.71 -5.21
N PRO A 59 -5.33 5.53 -6.24
CA PRO A 59 -6.08 6.66 -6.80
C PRO A 59 -7.08 7.34 -5.86
N TYR A 60 -7.34 6.77 -4.67
CA TYR A 60 -8.17 7.41 -3.65
C TYR A 60 -7.39 8.39 -2.75
N TYR A 61 -6.07 8.31 -2.73
CA TYR A 61 -5.26 8.90 -1.66
C TYR A 61 -4.11 9.75 -2.18
N SER A 62 -3.67 10.69 -1.33
CA SER A 62 -2.41 11.40 -1.51
C SER A 62 -1.22 10.44 -1.39
N PRO A 63 -0.29 10.40 -2.38
CA PRO A 63 0.93 9.61 -2.28
C PRO A 63 1.77 9.98 -1.05
N PHE A 64 1.87 11.27 -0.74
CA PHE A 64 2.57 11.76 0.46
C PHE A 64 1.96 11.19 1.74
N LYS A 65 0.63 11.29 1.89
CA LYS A 65 -0.04 10.79 3.09
C LYS A 65 0.11 9.26 3.24
N LEU A 66 0.05 8.53 2.13
CA LEU A 66 0.28 7.09 2.13
C LEU A 66 1.72 6.74 2.53
N ALA A 67 2.70 7.51 2.03
CA ALA A 67 4.11 7.37 2.39
C ALA A 67 4.31 7.52 3.91
N GLU A 68 3.73 8.54 4.55
CA GLU A 68 3.83 8.73 6.01
C GLU A 68 3.19 7.57 6.79
N GLN A 69 2.01 7.10 6.37
CA GLN A 69 1.32 6.00 7.05
C GLN A 69 2.16 4.73 7.05
N PHE A 70 2.73 4.37 5.91
CA PHE A 70 3.57 3.18 5.79
C PHE A 70 4.97 3.37 6.37
N ARG A 71 5.48 4.61 6.43
CA ARG A 71 6.72 4.91 7.14
C ARG A 71 6.55 4.82 8.66
N LEU A 72 5.37 5.20 9.18
CA LEU A 72 5.04 4.97 10.59
C LEU A 72 4.87 3.48 10.90
N LEU A 73 4.20 2.72 10.03
CA LEU A 73 4.14 1.25 10.17
C LEU A 73 5.54 0.63 10.14
N GLU A 74 6.41 1.09 9.26
CA GLU A 74 7.79 0.63 9.17
C GLU A 74 8.60 1.00 10.43
N ALA A 75 8.36 2.16 11.04
CA ALA A 75 8.96 2.53 12.33
C ALA A 75 8.50 1.60 13.47
N LEU A 76 7.22 1.19 13.46
CA LEU A 76 6.66 0.25 14.44
C LEU A 76 7.17 -1.18 14.22
N PHE A 77 7.37 -1.59 12.96
CA PHE A 77 7.76 -2.94 12.58
C PHE A 77 8.90 -2.91 11.54
N PRO A 78 10.13 -2.55 11.94
CA PRO A 78 11.24 -2.34 11.01
C PRO A 78 11.54 -3.57 10.17
N ASN A 79 11.75 -3.35 8.87
CA ASN A 79 12.02 -4.36 7.85
C ASN A 79 10.92 -5.42 7.72
N ARG A 80 9.68 -5.12 8.12
CA ARG A 80 8.55 -6.07 8.05
C ARG A 80 7.34 -5.52 7.28
N ILE A 81 7.40 -4.33 6.70
CA ILE A 81 6.26 -3.73 6.02
C ILE A 81 6.37 -3.80 4.49
N ASP A 82 5.33 -4.34 3.85
CA ASP A 82 5.12 -4.21 2.41
C ASP A 82 4.02 -3.17 2.13
N LEU A 83 4.28 -2.25 1.22
CA LEU A 83 3.31 -1.33 0.65
C LEU A 83 2.96 -1.80 -0.75
N GLY A 84 1.90 -2.60 -0.88
CA GLY A 84 1.30 -2.88 -2.19
C GLY A 84 0.29 -1.81 -2.57
N VAL A 85 0.33 -1.36 -3.82
CA VAL A 85 -0.61 -0.39 -4.39
C VAL A 85 -1.27 -0.92 -5.65
N GLY A 86 -2.57 -0.63 -5.83
CA GLY A 86 -3.38 -1.04 -6.97
C GLY A 86 -4.06 0.14 -7.66
N ARG A 87 -4.33 -0.03 -8.97
CA ARG A 87 -4.96 0.99 -9.83
C ARG A 87 -6.49 0.94 -9.84
N ALA A 88 -7.03 -0.28 -9.86
CA ALA A 88 -8.47 -0.50 -9.98
C ALA A 88 -9.19 -0.03 -8.71
N PRO A 89 -10.51 0.26 -8.76
CA PRO A 89 -11.25 0.60 -7.55
C PRO A 89 -11.46 -0.66 -6.68
N GLY A 90 -11.37 -0.50 -5.36
CA GLY A 90 -11.70 -1.55 -4.38
C GLY A 90 -13.21 -1.75 -4.15
N GLY A 91 -14.06 -1.33 -5.08
CA GLY A 91 -15.52 -1.29 -4.92
C GLY A 91 -16.22 -0.84 -6.20
N ASP A 92 -17.53 -0.60 -6.12
CA ASP A 92 -18.25 0.01 -7.24
C ASP A 92 -17.84 1.48 -7.47
N MET A 93 -18.17 2.01 -8.65
CA MET A 93 -17.79 3.38 -9.04
C MET A 93 -18.40 4.47 -8.15
N ARG A 94 -19.59 4.25 -7.58
CA ARG A 94 -20.25 5.25 -6.73
C ARG A 94 -19.55 5.31 -5.38
N THR A 95 -19.20 4.16 -4.82
CA THR A 95 -18.40 4.05 -3.61
C THR A 95 -16.99 4.62 -3.83
N ALA A 96 -16.35 4.31 -4.96
CA ALA A 96 -15.05 4.88 -5.32
C ALA A 96 -15.09 6.42 -5.34
N GLN A 97 -16.13 7.02 -5.93
CA GLN A 97 -16.30 8.47 -5.89
C GLN A 97 -16.53 8.99 -4.47
N ALA A 98 -17.29 8.28 -3.64
CA ALA A 98 -17.49 8.70 -2.25
C ALA A 98 -16.20 8.67 -1.43
N VAL A 99 -15.36 7.64 -1.60
CA VAL A 99 -14.07 7.51 -0.89
C VAL A 99 -13.08 8.57 -1.36
N ALA A 100 -13.00 8.81 -2.67
CA ALA A 100 -12.11 9.80 -3.26
C ALA A 100 -12.69 11.23 -3.26
N MET A 101 -13.74 11.50 -2.47
CA MET A 101 -14.35 12.84 -2.36
C MET A 101 -14.79 13.46 -3.71
N GLY A 102 -15.18 12.64 -4.68
CA GLY A 102 -15.61 13.05 -6.01
C GLY A 102 -14.49 13.14 -7.05
N ASP A 103 -13.23 12.93 -6.65
CA ASP A 103 -12.05 13.09 -7.50
C ASP A 103 -11.49 11.76 -8.02
N TYR A 104 -12.27 10.67 -7.97
CA TYR A 104 -11.79 9.39 -8.47
C TYR A 104 -11.59 9.45 -10.00
N ASN A 105 -10.32 9.51 -10.40
CA ASN A 105 -9.88 9.65 -11.79
C ASN A 105 -9.68 8.33 -12.55
N ARG A 106 -10.30 7.23 -12.08
CA ARG A 106 -10.20 5.89 -12.72
C ARG A 106 -8.77 5.36 -12.87
N GLY A 107 -7.83 5.89 -12.09
CA GLY A 107 -6.43 5.50 -12.12
C GLY A 107 -5.66 6.07 -13.32
N ASP A 108 -6.16 7.13 -13.95
CA ASP A 108 -5.51 7.79 -15.09
C ASP A 108 -4.12 8.34 -14.74
N ILE A 109 -3.95 8.80 -13.50
CA ILE A 109 -2.67 9.33 -12.98
C ILE A 109 -1.90 8.32 -12.13
N PHE A 110 -2.32 7.05 -12.10
CA PHE A 110 -1.70 6.04 -11.24
C PHE A 110 -0.17 5.92 -11.46
N PRO A 111 0.38 5.93 -12.69
CA PRO A 111 1.83 5.95 -12.88
C PRO A 111 2.55 7.11 -12.19
N GLN A 112 1.97 8.31 -12.24
CA GLN A 112 2.51 9.51 -11.62
C GLN A 112 2.45 9.38 -10.08
N GLN A 113 1.33 8.91 -9.54
CA GLN A 113 1.20 8.68 -8.10
C GLN A 113 2.20 7.64 -7.57
N VAL A 114 2.45 6.55 -8.31
CA VAL A 114 3.47 5.55 -7.93
C VAL A 114 4.86 6.17 -7.97
N GLN A 115 5.16 7.00 -8.98
CA GLN A 115 6.44 7.69 -9.08
C GLN A 115 6.66 8.68 -7.94
N GLU A 116 5.64 9.46 -7.57
CA GLU A 116 5.68 10.36 -6.41
C GLU A 116 5.88 9.59 -5.11
N LEU A 117 5.18 8.47 -4.94
CA LEU A 117 5.33 7.60 -3.78
C LEU A 117 6.77 7.06 -3.66
N ILE A 118 7.39 6.66 -4.78
CA ILE A 118 8.81 6.30 -4.82
C ILE A 118 9.67 7.46 -4.33
N TRP A 119 9.50 8.66 -4.91
CA TRP A 119 10.30 9.84 -4.56
C TRP A 119 10.17 10.23 -3.10
N HIS A 120 8.97 10.14 -2.51
CA HIS A 120 8.76 10.37 -1.09
C HIS A 120 9.50 9.34 -0.23
N LEU A 121 9.36 8.05 -0.54
CA LEU A 121 10.00 6.97 0.22
C LEU A 121 11.54 6.91 0.06
N THR A 122 12.09 7.50 -1.01
CA THR A 122 13.53 7.54 -1.29
C THR A 122 14.17 8.89 -0.94
N GLY A 123 13.38 9.93 -0.69
CA GLY A 123 13.91 11.29 -0.52
C GLY A 123 14.50 11.88 -1.80
N THR A 124 14.02 11.47 -2.97
CA THR A 124 14.59 11.88 -4.27
C THR A 124 13.61 12.71 -5.11
N LEU A 125 12.82 13.56 -4.46
CA LEU A 125 11.94 14.50 -5.15
C LEU A 125 12.75 15.44 -6.07
N PRO A 126 12.29 15.71 -7.30
CA PRO A 126 12.90 16.72 -8.17
C PRO A 126 12.85 18.13 -7.54
N PRO A 127 13.87 18.98 -7.72
CA PRO A 127 13.90 20.35 -7.17
C PRO A 127 12.74 21.26 -7.58
N ASP A 128 12.12 21.00 -8.73
CA ASP A 128 10.96 21.73 -9.26
C ASP A 128 9.61 21.14 -8.81
N HIS A 129 9.62 20.03 -8.07
CA HIS A 129 8.41 19.43 -7.54
C HIS A 129 7.78 20.32 -6.45
N PRO A 130 6.45 20.54 -6.41
CA PRO A 130 5.81 21.40 -5.41
C PRO A 130 6.06 21.00 -3.95
N ALA A 131 6.27 19.70 -3.71
CA ALA A 131 6.61 19.14 -2.41
C ALA A 131 8.13 19.00 -2.18
N TYR A 132 8.99 19.62 -2.98
CA TYR A 132 10.43 19.57 -2.74
C TYR A 132 10.79 20.20 -1.38
N GLY A 133 11.65 19.53 -0.62
CA GLY A 133 12.07 19.99 0.71
C GLY A 133 11.08 19.71 1.85
N VAL A 134 9.92 19.11 1.58
CA VAL A 134 9.02 18.66 2.65
C VAL A 134 9.63 17.47 3.40
N ILE A 135 9.35 17.39 4.69
CA ILE A 135 9.87 16.33 5.56
C ILE A 135 8.84 15.20 5.62
N LEU A 136 9.29 13.96 5.36
CA LEU A 136 8.46 12.77 5.52
C LEU A 136 8.69 12.17 6.90
N GLN A 137 7.67 12.21 7.76
CA GLN A 137 7.75 11.70 9.13
C GLN A 137 7.15 10.28 9.26
N PRO A 138 7.64 9.45 10.22
CA PRO A 138 8.84 9.68 11.04
C PRO A 138 10.13 9.54 10.22
N GLU A 139 11.21 10.20 10.63
CA GLU A 139 12.54 9.99 10.05
C GLU A 139 13.18 8.72 10.61
N ILE A 140 13.31 7.69 9.75
CA ILE A 140 13.88 6.38 10.06
C ILE A 140 14.78 5.91 8.92
N ASP A 141 15.72 5.00 9.23
CA ASP A 141 16.70 4.47 8.27
C ASP A 141 16.12 3.40 7.34
N THR A 142 15.06 2.71 7.77
CA THR A 142 14.39 1.67 6.97
C THR A 142 13.17 2.23 6.24
N ARG A 143 12.64 1.45 5.30
CA ARG A 143 11.49 1.83 4.49
C ARG A 143 10.66 0.61 4.11
N PRO A 144 9.34 0.76 3.92
CA PRO A 144 8.50 -0.31 3.42
C PRO A 144 8.95 -0.76 2.02
N GLU A 145 8.77 -2.05 1.70
CA GLU A 145 8.97 -2.54 0.33
C GLU A 145 7.76 -2.15 -0.52
N LEU A 146 7.98 -1.38 -1.59
CA LEU A 146 6.92 -0.98 -2.51
C LEU A 146 6.65 -2.06 -3.57
N TRP A 147 5.37 -2.36 -3.78
CA TRP A 147 4.86 -3.30 -4.77
C TRP A 147 3.75 -2.66 -5.61
N VAL A 148 3.75 -2.92 -6.91
CA VAL A 148 2.57 -2.70 -7.77
C VAL A 148 1.80 -4.01 -7.87
N LEU A 149 0.48 -3.92 -7.70
CA LEU A 149 -0.43 -5.02 -7.94
C LEU A 149 -1.27 -4.74 -9.19
N GLY A 150 -1.53 -5.79 -9.97
CA GLY A 150 -2.40 -5.69 -11.12
C GLY A 150 -2.69 -7.03 -11.78
N SER A 151 -3.74 -7.08 -12.57
CA SER A 151 -4.20 -8.26 -13.32
C SER A 151 -4.02 -8.09 -14.84
N SER A 152 -3.15 -7.18 -15.27
CA SER A 152 -2.90 -6.87 -16.68
C SER A 152 -1.44 -6.51 -16.92
N ASP A 153 -1.02 -6.57 -18.17
CA ASP A 153 0.32 -6.23 -18.63
C ASP A 153 0.75 -4.81 -18.22
N PHE A 154 -0.21 -3.89 -18.10
CA PHE A 154 0.03 -2.52 -17.64
C PHE A 154 0.78 -2.49 -16.30
N GLY A 155 0.35 -3.30 -15.32
CA GLY A 155 0.95 -3.30 -13.98
C GLY A 155 2.39 -3.82 -14.01
N GLY A 156 2.63 -4.90 -14.74
CA GLY A 156 3.96 -5.48 -14.92
C GLY A 156 4.90 -4.53 -15.66
N ALA A 157 4.43 -3.90 -16.75
CA ALA A 157 5.22 -2.94 -17.51
C ALA A 157 5.57 -1.69 -16.70
N LEU A 158 4.64 -1.18 -15.90
CA LEU A 158 4.89 -0.05 -15.01
C LEU A 158 5.95 -0.40 -13.96
N ALA A 159 5.81 -1.53 -13.28
CA ALA A 159 6.75 -1.97 -12.27
C ALA A 159 8.16 -2.16 -12.84
N ALA A 160 8.27 -2.76 -14.03
CA ALA A 160 9.54 -2.93 -14.75
C ALA A 160 10.19 -1.58 -15.09
N ARG A 161 9.42 -0.62 -15.61
CA ARG A 161 9.91 0.73 -15.94
C ARG A 161 10.42 1.50 -14.73
N LEU A 162 9.76 1.32 -13.58
CA LEU A 162 10.09 2.02 -12.32
C LEU A 162 11.11 1.26 -11.45
N GLY A 163 11.51 0.05 -11.84
CA GLY A 163 12.46 -0.77 -11.08
C GLY A 163 11.91 -1.26 -9.73
N ILE A 164 10.60 -1.47 -9.64
CA ILE A 164 9.92 -1.93 -8.41
C ILE A 164 9.30 -3.32 -8.57
N ARG A 165 8.86 -3.90 -7.46
CA ARG A 165 8.33 -5.26 -7.42
C ARG A 165 6.90 -5.30 -7.96
N PHE A 166 6.50 -6.43 -8.54
CA PHE A 166 5.16 -6.65 -9.09
C PHE A 166 4.54 -7.92 -8.52
N ALA A 167 3.25 -7.88 -8.22
CA ALA A 167 2.45 -9.05 -7.89
C ALA A 167 1.21 -9.11 -8.81
N PHE A 168 1.11 -10.19 -9.59
CA PHE A 168 -0.02 -10.41 -10.49
C PHE A 168 -1.24 -10.91 -9.69
N ALA A 169 -2.39 -10.26 -9.88
CA ALA A 169 -3.66 -10.70 -9.32
C ALA A 169 -4.38 -11.61 -10.33
N HIS A 170 -4.59 -12.87 -9.94
CA HIS A 170 -5.33 -13.87 -10.72
C HIS A 170 -6.84 -13.73 -10.55
#